data_AF-A3LRS1-F1
#
_entry.id   AF-A3LRS1-F1
#
_cell.length_a   1.000
_cell.length_b   1.000
_cell.length_c   1.000
_cell.angle_alpha   90.00
_cell.angle_beta   90.00
_cell.angle_gamma   90.00
#
_symmetry.space_group_name_H-M   'P 1'
#
loop_
_entity.id
_entity.type
_entity.pdbx_description
1 polymer ?
#
loop_
_entity_poly.entity_id
_entity_poly.type
_entity_poly.pdbx_seq_one_letter_code
_entity_poly.pdbx_strand_id
1 'polypeptide(L)'
;MWRIKGLNYISAHRFCRSLSTNLPPPSHFSNPGEIPNTYNSKTTSIDQHQTSPVSSQNSQTPSTLPPPTSSDRSSPLKEITTLLAMGTLGYLAIDNYLNRVKLEKLANETTAINLKALQIQQTNFLNARKVRDLQVLQERRDYAKRDFKMGLHIAILRQQLADLGVEPIDIETAIKEFEKNVRADNSVKNVSGQTLWLVDNSRTYN
;
A
#
# COMPACT_ATOMS: atom_id res chain seq x y z
N MET A 1 -14.95 -2.07 49.99
CA MET A 1 -13.78 -1.22 50.29
C MET A 1 -12.55 -1.99 49.80
N TRP A 2 -11.80 -1.65 48.76
CA TRP A 2 -11.48 -0.37 48.13
C TRP A 2 -11.23 -0.54 46.62
N ARG A 3 -11.58 0.52 45.89
CA ARG A 3 -11.49 0.72 44.45
C ARG A 3 -10.25 1.58 44.21
N ILE A 4 -9.26 1.11 43.45
CA ILE A 4 -8.16 1.98 42.99
C ILE A 4 -8.35 2.20 41.49
N LYS A 5 -8.73 3.44 41.17
CA LYS A 5 -8.82 4.01 39.84
C LYS A 5 -7.42 4.39 39.39
N GLY A 6 -6.96 3.87 38.25
CA GLY A 6 -5.81 4.37 37.52
C GLY A 6 -6.25 4.74 36.11
N LEU A 7 -6.74 5.97 35.94
CA LEU A 7 -6.96 6.56 34.62
C LEU A 7 -5.60 6.96 34.03
N ASN A 8 -5.09 6.15 33.11
CA ASN A 8 -4.02 6.60 32.21
C ASN A 8 -4.68 7.23 30.98
N TYR A 9 -4.78 8.56 30.99
CA TYR A 9 -5.03 9.35 29.79
C TYR A 9 -3.76 9.32 28.93
N ILE A 10 -3.76 8.51 27.87
CA ILE A 10 -2.75 8.61 26.82
C ILE A 10 -3.23 9.67 25.83
N SER A 11 -2.70 10.88 25.99
CA SER A 11 -2.84 11.97 25.03
C SER A 11 -2.17 11.57 23.71
N ALA A 12 -2.98 11.24 22.71
CA ALA A 12 -2.53 11.04 21.34
C ALA A 12 -2.21 12.40 20.71
N HIS A 13 -1.01 12.94 20.98
CA HIS A 13 -0.46 14.02 20.18
C HIS A 13 -0.29 13.52 18.74
N ARG A 14 -1.17 13.99 17.83
CA ARG A 14 -0.94 13.93 16.39
C ARG A 14 0.35 14.67 16.08
N PHE A 15 1.42 13.92 15.87
CA PHE A 15 2.65 14.44 15.30
C PHE A 15 2.42 14.63 13.79
N CYS A 16 1.95 15.81 13.38
CA CYS A 16 2.00 16.22 11.98
C CYS A 16 3.46 16.46 11.61
N ARG A 17 4.13 15.44 11.03
CA ARG A 17 5.38 15.66 10.31
C ARG A 17 5.06 16.33 8.97
N SER A 18 5.08 17.66 8.98
CA SER A 18 5.32 18.46 7.78
C SER A 18 6.78 18.25 7.38
N LEU A 19 7.03 17.36 6.41
CA LEU A 19 8.30 17.33 5.69
C LEU A 19 8.20 18.40 4.59
N SER A 20 8.63 19.61 4.94
CA SER A 20 8.95 20.65 3.95
C SER A 20 10.22 20.22 3.20
N THR A 21 10.03 19.54 2.07
CA THR A 21 11.06 19.39 1.04
C THR A 21 10.59 20.20 -0.17
N ASN A 22 11.19 21.39 -0.35
CA ASN A 22 11.07 22.19 -1.58
C ASN A 22 11.79 21.48 -2.76
N LEU A 23 11.35 20.27 -3.11
CA LEU A 23 11.59 19.69 -4.42
C LEU A 23 10.24 19.55 -5.11
N PRO A 24 10.03 20.15 -6.29
CA PRO A 24 8.81 19.89 -7.04
C PRO A 24 8.72 18.38 -7.32
N PRO A 25 7.53 17.76 -7.13
CA PRO A 25 7.34 16.37 -7.45
C PRO A 25 7.68 16.12 -8.94
N PRO A 26 8.16 14.91 -9.31
CA PRO A 26 8.40 14.55 -10.69
C PRO A 26 7.19 14.92 -11.56
N SER A 27 7.42 15.57 -12.71
CA SER A 27 6.36 16.26 -13.49
C SER A 27 5.25 15.35 -14.03
N HIS A 28 5.34 14.04 -13.81
CA HIS A 28 4.36 13.04 -14.18
C HIS A 28 3.02 13.13 -13.41
N PHE A 29 2.94 13.91 -12.33
CA PHE A 29 1.70 14.09 -11.57
C PHE A 29 0.99 15.43 -11.84
N SER A 30 1.60 16.32 -12.63
CA SER A 30 1.06 17.66 -12.87
C SER A 30 0.14 17.75 -14.09
N ASN A 31 0.08 16.70 -14.93
CA ASN A 31 -0.67 16.70 -16.18
C ASN A 31 -1.68 15.54 -16.22
N PRO A 32 -2.98 15.77 -15.94
CA PRO A 32 -4.00 14.71 -15.91
C PRO A 32 -4.32 14.12 -17.30
N GLY A 33 -3.74 14.64 -18.38
CA GLY A 33 -3.92 14.14 -19.74
C GLY A 33 -2.79 13.24 -20.27
N GLU A 34 -1.69 13.08 -19.53
CA GLU A 34 -0.51 12.37 -20.01
C GLU A 34 -0.34 11.05 -19.25
N ILE A 35 -0.68 9.95 -19.93
CA ILE A 35 -0.61 8.60 -19.37
C ILE A 35 0.87 8.14 -19.42
N PRO A 36 1.46 7.64 -18.32
CA PRO A 36 2.86 7.20 -18.34
C PRO A 36 3.09 6.07 -19.34
N ASN A 37 4.15 6.20 -20.13
CA ASN A 37 4.58 5.17 -21.07
C ASN A 37 4.86 3.86 -20.33
N THR A 38 4.23 2.77 -20.77
CA THR A 38 4.49 1.43 -20.24
C THR A 38 5.87 0.96 -20.68
N TYR A 39 6.48 0.05 -19.91
CA TYR A 39 7.88 -0.38 -20.03
C TYR A 39 8.30 -0.94 -21.42
N ASN A 40 7.38 -1.03 -22.38
CA ASN A 40 7.60 -1.60 -23.73
C ASN A 40 7.24 -0.67 -24.91
N SER A 41 6.89 0.61 -24.70
CA SER A 41 6.58 1.49 -25.85
C SER A 41 7.87 2.02 -26.50
N LYS A 42 8.20 1.50 -27.69
CA LYS A 42 9.19 2.10 -28.59
C LYS A 42 8.62 3.41 -29.15
N THR A 43 9.15 4.54 -28.73
CA THR A 43 8.79 5.86 -29.27
C THR A 43 9.61 6.19 -30.52
N THR A 44 8.94 6.34 -31.64
CA THR A 44 9.43 7.03 -32.85
C THR A 44 8.68 8.37 -32.95
N SER A 45 9.42 9.49 -32.91
CA SER A 45 9.14 10.88 -33.36
C SER A 45 10.06 11.80 -32.52
N ILE A 46 11.14 12.45 -33.01
CA ILE A 46 11.19 13.69 -33.82
C ILE A 46 10.36 14.79 -33.10
N ASP A 47 10.84 15.93 -32.57
CA ASP A 47 12.11 16.66 -32.68
C ASP A 47 12.29 17.66 -31.49
N GLN A 48 13.55 17.99 -31.20
CA GLN A 48 14.07 19.26 -30.65
C GLN A 48 13.70 19.75 -29.23
N HIS A 49 14.58 19.42 -28.26
CA HIS A 49 15.37 20.47 -27.61
C HIS A 49 16.77 19.94 -27.23
N GLN A 50 17.73 20.65 -27.80
CA GLN A 50 19.16 20.40 -27.87
C GLN A 50 19.83 20.66 -26.51
N THR A 51 20.34 19.61 -25.86
CA THR A 51 21.51 19.69 -24.99
C THR A 51 22.40 18.49 -25.27
N SER A 52 23.66 18.82 -25.56
CA SER A 52 24.66 18.01 -26.20
C SER A 52 24.95 16.69 -25.47
N PRO A 53 24.93 15.54 -26.16
CA PRO A 53 25.65 14.37 -25.68
C PRO A 53 27.15 14.68 -25.75
N VAL A 54 27.87 14.36 -24.67
CA VAL A 54 29.33 14.38 -24.64
C VAL A 54 29.83 13.39 -25.70
N SER A 55 30.16 13.95 -26.85
CA SER A 55 31.05 13.35 -27.84
C SER A 55 32.38 13.08 -27.14
N SER A 56 32.61 11.85 -26.71
CA SER A 56 33.99 11.38 -26.59
C SER A 56 34.46 11.10 -28.01
N GLN A 57 35.15 12.11 -28.55
CA GLN A 57 35.88 12.09 -29.81
C GLN A 57 36.56 10.75 -30.02
N ASN A 58 36.08 10.04 -31.04
CA ASN A 58 36.82 9.01 -31.73
C ASN A 58 37.95 9.70 -32.53
N SER A 59 39.01 10.09 -31.84
CA SER A 59 40.25 10.50 -32.47
C SER A 59 40.96 9.24 -32.93
N GLN A 60 40.71 8.86 -34.20
CA GLN A 60 41.61 8.00 -34.95
C GLN A 60 43.00 8.65 -34.92
N THR A 61 43.85 8.13 -34.05
CA THR A 61 45.29 8.17 -34.25
C THR A 61 45.67 6.79 -34.76
N PRO A 62 46.22 6.65 -35.97
CA PRO A 62 46.97 5.46 -36.32
C PRO A 62 48.28 5.57 -35.56
N SER A 63 48.28 5.16 -34.29
CA SER A 63 49.52 4.83 -33.62
C SER A 63 49.97 3.50 -34.18
N THR A 64 50.70 3.63 -35.30
CA THR A 64 51.83 2.82 -35.70
C THR A 64 52.15 1.74 -34.68
N LEU A 65 51.95 0.49 -35.12
CA LEU A 65 52.66 -0.70 -34.72
C LEU A 65 53.85 -0.37 -33.79
N PRO A 66 53.92 -0.90 -32.55
CA PRO A 66 55.18 -0.82 -31.83
C PRO A 66 56.24 -1.45 -32.75
N PRO A 67 57.35 -0.76 -33.05
CA PRO A 67 58.41 -1.37 -33.82
C PRO A 67 58.82 -2.66 -33.11
N PRO A 68 59.20 -3.73 -33.83
CA PRO A 68 59.91 -4.82 -33.19
C PRO A 68 61.16 -4.18 -32.60
N THR A 69 61.19 -4.01 -31.29
CA THR A 69 62.40 -3.57 -30.60
C THR A 69 63.40 -4.68 -30.83
N SER A 70 64.26 -4.43 -31.81
CA SER A 70 65.52 -5.11 -32.04
C SER A 70 66.15 -5.41 -30.69
N SER A 71 66.50 -6.68 -30.54
CA SER A 71 67.45 -7.19 -29.56
C SER A 71 68.66 -6.28 -29.45
N ASP A 72 68.69 -5.39 -28.46
CA ASP A 72 69.92 -4.73 -28.07
C ASP A 72 69.92 -4.40 -26.57
N ARG A 73 70.65 -5.27 -25.85
CA ARG A 73 71.19 -5.11 -24.50
C ARG A 73 70.18 -4.63 -23.43
N SER A 74 69.41 -5.61 -22.96
CA SER A 74 68.83 -5.73 -21.62
C SER A 74 69.50 -4.83 -20.57
N SER A 75 68.91 -3.67 -20.31
CA SER A 75 69.14 -2.98 -19.04
C SER A 75 68.35 -3.75 -17.98
N PRO A 76 68.99 -4.35 -16.96
CA PRO A 76 68.31 -5.24 -16.01
C PRO A 76 67.16 -4.56 -15.28
N LEU A 77 67.18 -3.22 -15.16
CA LEU A 77 66.11 -2.41 -14.57
C LEU A 77 64.82 -2.40 -15.40
N LYS A 78 64.90 -2.53 -16.73
CA LYS A 78 63.70 -2.63 -17.59
C LYS A 78 63.03 -3.98 -17.40
N GLU A 79 63.80 -5.06 -17.33
CA GLU A 79 63.28 -6.41 -17.08
C GLU A 79 62.61 -6.52 -15.71
N ILE A 80 63.20 -5.92 -14.66
CA ILE A 80 62.59 -5.83 -13.33
C ILE A 80 61.28 -5.04 -13.38
N THR A 81 61.23 -3.93 -14.12
CA THR A 81 60.01 -3.12 -14.26
C THR A 81 58.92 -3.87 -15.02
N THR A 82 59.27 -4.65 -16.05
CA THR A 82 58.32 -5.49 -16.80
C THR A 82 57.80 -6.64 -15.94
N LEU A 83 58.64 -7.29 -15.14
CA LEU A 83 58.23 -8.32 -14.18
C LEU A 83 57.35 -7.73 -13.06
N LEU A 84 57.69 -6.54 -12.57
CA LEU A 84 56.88 -5.83 -11.57
C LEU A 84 55.52 -5.44 -12.16
N ALA A 85 55.48 -4.92 -13.39
CA ALA A 85 54.24 -4.57 -14.07
C ALA A 85 53.37 -5.80 -14.35
N MET A 86 53.98 -6.92 -14.75
CA MET A 86 53.27 -8.20 -14.92
C MET A 86 52.75 -8.74 -13.60
N GLY A 87 53.51 -8.60 -12.51
CA GLY A 87 53.12 -8.98 -11.15
C GLY A 87 51.98 -8.13 -10.60
N THR A 88 52.04 -6.80 -10.77
CA THR A 88 50.97 -5.88 -10.33
C THR A 88 49.70 -6.07 -11.15
N LEU A 89 49.82 -6.27 -12.46
CA LEU A 89 48.66 -6.54 -13.31
C LEU A 89 48.03 -7.91 -12.99
N GLY A 90 48.86 -8.93 -12.73
CA GLY A 90 48.40 -10.24 -12.29
C GLY A 90 47.68 -10.18 -10.95
N TYR A 91 48.24 -9.45 -9.98
CA TYR A 91 47.61 -9.23 -8.68
C TYR A 91 46.29 -8.48 -8.80
N LEU A 92 46.25 -7.41 -9.62
CA LEU A 92 45.05 -6.62 -9.86
C LEU A 92 43.97 -7.43 -10.57
N ALA A 93 44.34 -8.31 -11.51
CA ALA A 93 43.41 -9.21 -12.18
C ALA A 93 42.79 -10.22 -11.20
N ILE A 94 43.60 -10.81 -10.31
CA ILE A 94 43.13 -11.75 -9.29
C ILE A 94 42.19 -11.05 -8.30
N ASP A 95 42.55 -9.87 -7.79
CA ASP A 95 41.71 -9.13 -6.86
C ASP A 95 40.39 -8.70 -7.51
N ASN A 96 40.44 -8.22 -8.76
CA ASN A 96 39.23 -7.86 -9.51
C ASN A 96 38.30 -9.06 -9.71
N TYR A 97 38.86 -10.24 -10.03
CA TYR A 97 38.08 -11.47 -10.16
C TYR A 97 37.41 -11.89 -8.84
N LEU A 98 38.16 -11.90 -7.74
CA LEU A 98 37.63 -12.26 -6.43
C LEU A 98 36.54 -11.29 -5.97
N ASN A 99 36.73 -9.98 -6.20
CA ASN A 99 35.74 -8.96 -5.88
C ASN A 99 34.49 -9.11 -6.73
N ARG A 100 34.63 -9.41 -8.02
CA ARG A 100 33.49 -9.69 -8.91
C ARG A 100 32.68 -10.90 -8.44
N VAL A 101 33.33 -12.01 -8.09
CA VAL A 101 32.63 -13.22 -7.62
C VAL A 101 31.87 -12.95 -6.31
N LYS A 102 32.47 -12.19 -5.38
CA LYS A 102 31.78 -11.78 -4.13
C LYS A 102 30.57 -10.89 -4.42
N LEU A 103 30.69 -9.92 -5.33
CA LEU A 103 29.60 -9.04 -5.72
C LEU A 103 28.47 -9.80 -6.42
N GLU A 104 28.79 -10.74 -7.31
CA GLU A 104 27.79 -11.59 -7.97
C GLU A 104 27.03 -12.45 -6.94
N LYS A 105 27.73 -13.00 -5.95
CA LYS A 105 27.08 -13.73 -4.86
C LYS A 105 26.13 -12.85 -4.05
N LEU A 106 26.57 -11.67 -3.62
CA LEU A 106 25.73 -10.71 -2.88
C LEU A 106 24.55 -10.20 -3.71
N ALA A 107 24.76 -9.96 -5.00
CA ALA A 107 23.69 -9.56 -5.92
C ALA A 107 22.65 -10.67 -6.05
N ASN A 108 23.07 -11.92 -6.21
CA ASN A 108 22.17 -13.08 -6.29
C ASN A 108 21.38 -13.30 -4.98
N GLU A 109 22.03 -13.14 -3.83
CA GLU A 109 21.35 -13.22 -2.53
C GLU A 109 20.31 -12.09 -2.39
N THR A 110 20.66 -10.87 -2.78
CA THR A 110 19.77 -9.71 -2.70
C THR A 110 18.57 -9.84 -3.64
N THR A 111 18.77 -10.28 -4.88
CA THR A 111 17.67 -10.50 -5.83
C THR A 111 16.75 -11.61 -5.35
N ALA A 112 17.30 -12.72 -4.84
CA ALA A 112 16.52 -13.80 -4.27
C ALA A 112 15.69 -13.34 -3.05
N ILE A 113 16.25 -12.49 -2.19
CA ILE A 113 15.53 -11.91 -1.05
C ILE A 113 14.39 -11.00 -1.52
N ASN A 114 14.65 -10.13 -2.50
CA ASN A 114 13.63 -9.22 -3.02
C ASN A 114 12.47 -10.00 -3.67
N LEU A 115 12.76 -11.01 -4.48
CA LEU A 115 11.74 -11.87 -5.09
C LEU A 115 10.91 -12.61 -4.03
N LYS A 116 11.55 -13.15 -2.99
CA LYS A 116 10.85 -13.78 -1.86
C LYS A 116 9.98 -12.79 -1.11
N ALA A 117 10.47 -11.58 -0.84
CA ALA A 117 9.71 -10.54 -0.17
C ALA A 117 8.46 -10.14 -0.97
N LEU A 118 8.61 -9.98 -2.29
CA LEU A 118 7.50 -9.69 -3.19
C LEU A 118 6.48 -10.84 -3.19
N GLN A 119 6.92 -12.09 -3.26
CA GLN A 119 6.04 -13.26 -3.20
C GLN A 119 5.27 -13.34 -1.87
N ILE A 120 5.94 -13.04 -0.75
CA ILE A 120 5.30 -12.98 0.57
C ILE A 120 4.25 -11.87 0.61
N GLN A 121 4.54 -10.69 0.06
CA GLN A 121 3.57 -9.60 -0.01
C GLN A 121 2.34 -9.97 -0.85
N GLN A 122 2.54 -10.60 -2.01
CA GLN A 122 1.43 -11.09 -2.84
C GLN A 122 0.57 -12.11 -2.08
N THR A 123 1.21 -13.06 -1.40
CA THR A 123 0.52 -14.10 -0.62
C THR A 123 -0.26 -13.49 0.55
N ASN A 124 0.35 -12.55 1.27
CA ASN A 124 -0.30 -11.82 2.36
C ASN A 124 -1.50 -11.01 1.88
N PHE A 125 -1.39 -10.35 0.73
CA PHE A 125 -2.51 -9.62 0.14
C PHE A 125 -3.69 -10.55 -0.19
N LEU A 126 -3.41 -11.71 -0.79
CA LEU A 126 -4.44 -12.70 -1.09
C LEU A 126 -5.08 -13.28 0.19
N ASN A 127 -4.28 -13.56 1.21
CA ASN A 127 -4.79 -14.05 2.50
C ASN A 127 -5.64 -13.00 3.21
N ALA A 128 -5.20 -11.73 3.24
CA ALA A 128 -5.96 -10.64 3.82
C ALA A 128 -7.31 -10.42 3.11
N ARG A 129 -7.34 -10.57 1.79
CA ARG A 129 -8.57 -10.53 1.01
C ARG A 129 -9.52 -11.67 1.40
N LYS A 130 -9.02 -12.92 1.47
CA LYS A 130 -9.82 -14.08 1.88
C LYS A 130 -10.40 -13.91 3.28
N VAL A 131 -9.62 -13.39 4.24
CA VAL A 131 -10.10 -13.15 5.61
C VAL A 131 -11.22 -12.12 5.62
N ARG A 132 -11.08 -11.01 4.87
CA ARG A 132 -12.16 -10.02 4.74
C ARG A 132 -13.41 -10.61 4.12
N ASP A 133 -13.27 -11.42 3.07
CA ASP A 133 -14.42 -12.04 2.40
C ASP A 133 -15.14 -13.01 3.35
N LEU A 134 -14.41 -13.80 4.14
CA LEU A 134 -14.98 -14.68 5.15
C LEU A 134 -15.69 -13.89 6.26
N GLN A 135 -15.11 -12.79 6.72
CA GLN A 135 -15.74 -11.92 7.73
C GLN A 135 -17.07 -11.36 7.22
N VAL A 136 -17.11 -10.85 5.99
CA VAL A 136 -18.35 -10.34 5.39
C VAL A 136 -19.43 -11.41 5.29
N LEU A 137 -19.06 -12.65 4.95
CA LEU A 137 -20.00 -13.77 4.92
C LEU A 137 -20.53 -14.13 6.32
N GLN A 138 -19.67 -14.08 7.33
CA GLN A 138 -20.07 -14.30 8.72
C GLN A 138 -21.03 -13.22 9.21
N GLU A 139 -20.71 -11.95 8.93
CA GLU A 139 -21.59 -10.82 9.26
C GLU A 139 -22.96 -11.01 8.62
N ARG A 140 -23.02 -11.32 7.32
CA ARG A 140 -24.28 -11.59 6.60
C ARG A 140 -25.08 -12.74 7.21
N ARG A 141 -24.40 -13.83 7.57
CA ARG A 141 -25.03 -14.97 8.25
C ARG A 141 -25.61 -14.57 9.60
N ASP A 142 -24.89 -13.76 10.37
CA ASP A 142 -25.31 -13.34 11.71
C ASP A 142 -26.48 -12.34 11.65
N TYR A 143 -26.52 -11.47 10.63
CA TYR A 143 -27.70 -10.67 10.30
C TYR A 143 -28.91 -11.55 9.98
N ALA A 144 -28.77 -12.49 9.05
CA ALA A 144 -29.86 -13.40 8.68
C ALA A 144 -30.37 -14.23 9.88
N LYS A 145 -29.48 -14.67 10.77
CA LYS A 145 -29.86 -15.39 12.01
C LYS A 145 -30.66 -14.50 12.97
N ARG A 146 -30.28 -13.24 13.13
CA ARG A 146 -31.03 -12.28 13.94
C ARG A 146 -32.41 -12.01 13.35
N ASP A 147 -32.48 -11.77 12.05
CA ASP A 147 -33.73 -11.48 11.36
C ASP A 147 -34.68 -12.69 11.42
N PHE A 148 -34.14 -13.90 11.25
CA PHE A 148 -34.90 -15.14 11.43
C PHE A 148 -35.45 -15.28 12.85
N LYS A 149 -34.62 -15.07 13.88
CA LYS A 149 -35.07 -15.13 15.29
C LYS A 149 -36.14 -14.09 15.57
N MET A 150 -35.95 -12.86 15.08
CA MET A 150 -36.92 -11.77 15.25
C MET A 150 -38.24 -12.11 14.55
N GLY A 151 -38.20 -12.55 13.30
CA GLY A 151 -39.38 -12.98 12.55
C GLY A 151 -40.13 -14.12 13.24
N LEU A 152 -39.40 -15.10 13.77
CA LEU A 152 -39.98 -16.18 14.56
C LEU A 152 -40.66 -15.68 15.84
N HIS A 153 -39.99 -14.80 16.59
CA HIS A 153 -40.56 -14.20 17.81
C HIS A 153 -41.83 -13.41 17.48
N ILE A 154 -41.84 -12.63 16.40
CA ILE A 154 -43.01 -11.87 15.96
C ILE A 154 -44.17 -12.82 15.60
N ALA A 155 -43.88 -13.90 14.87
CA ALA A 155 -44.90 -14.89 14.50
C ALA A 155 -45.49 -15.58 15.74
N ILE A 156 -44.65 -15.96 16.71
CA ILE A 156 -45.12 -16.55 17.98
C ILE A 156 -45.98 -15.56 18.75
N LEU A 157 -45.57 -14.29 18.86
CA LEU A 157 -46.37 -13.26 19.55
C LEU A 157 -47.72 -13.04 18.87
N ARG A 158 -47.76 -13.05 17.54
CA ARG A 158 -49.03 -12.96 16.78
C ARG A 158 -49.94 -14.15 17.07
N GLN A 159 -49.39 -15.35 17.13
CA GLN A 159 -50.16 -16.55 17.48
C GLN A 159 -50.70 -16.43 18.91
N GLN A 160 -49.88 -16.02 19.87
CA GLN A 160 -50.28 -15.85 21.27
C GLN A 160 -51.38 -14.79 21.44
N LEU A 161 -51.32 -13.68 20.70
CA LEU A 161 -52.38 -12.66 20.72
C LEU A 161 -53.68 -13.21 20.14
N ALA A 162 -53.60 -13.94 19.03
CA ALA A 162 -54.76 -14.60 18.44
C ALA A 162 -55.39 -15.62 19.41
N ASP A 163 -54.57 -16.41 20.10
CA ASP A 163 -55.03 -17.38 21.11
C ASP A 163 -55.72 -16.70 22.32
N LEU A 164 -55.33 -15.45 22.63
CA LEU A 164 -55.94 -14.61 23.67
C LEU A 164 -57.17 -13.81 23.17
N GLY A 165 -57.58 -14.00 21.91
CA GLY A 165 -58.72 -13.31 21.30
C GLY A 165 -58.47 -11.84 20.94
N VAL A 166 -57.21 -11.40 20.93
CA VAL A 166 -56.81 -10.05 20.49
C VAL A 166 -56.27 -10.14 19.07
N GLU A 167 -56.89 -9.41 18.14
CA GLU A 167 -56.44 -9.41 16.75
C GLU A 167 -55.10 -8.65 16.62
N PRO A 168 -54.05 -9.28 16.05
CA PRO A 168 -52.76 -8.62 15.89
C PRO A 168 -52.87 -7.44 14.91
N ILE A 169 -52.19 -6.34 15.25
CA ILE A 169 -52.13 -5.14 14.41
C ILE A 169 -51.58 -5.47 13.02
N ASP A 170 -52.19 -4.87 11.99
CA ASP A 170 -51.76 -5.01 10.61
C ASP A 170 -50.36 -4.41 10.39
N ILE A 171 -49.60 -5.04 9.50
CA ILE A 171 -48.20 -4.72 9.22
C ILE A 171 -48.06 -3.28 8.73
N GLU A 172 -48.97 -2.82 7.86
CA GLU A 172 -48.89 -1.49 7.27
C GLU A 172 -49.11 -0.38 8.30
N THR A 173 -50.03 -0.62 9.23
CA THR A 173 -50.31 0.30 10.33
C THR A 173 -49.11 0.40 11.28
N ALA A 174 -48.50 -0.75 11.62
CA ALA A 174 -47.30 -0.78 12.45
C ALA A 174 -46.11 -0.06 11.80
N ILE A 175 -45.91 -0.21 10.48
CA ILE A 175 -44.85 0.51 9.76
C ILE A 175 -45.08 2.02 9.82
N LYS A 176 -46.32 2.47 9.59
CA LYS A 176 -46.67 3.90 9.65
C LYS A 176 -46.43 4.51 11.04
N GLU A 177 -46.76 3.79 12.11
CA GLU A 177 -46.46 4.21 13.47
C GLU A 177 -44.96 4.20 13.80
N PHE A 178 -44.23 3.20 13.31
CA PHE A 178 -42.79 3.12 13.46
C PHE A 178 -42.07 4.30 12.76
N GLU A 179 -42.45 4.61 11.52
CA GLU A 179 -41.88 5.75 10.79
C GLU A 179 -42.18 7.08 11.48
N LYS A 180 -43.38 7.23 12.05
CA LYS A 180 -43.76 8.43 12.79
C LYS A 180 -42.96 8.59 14.08
N ASN A 181 -42.81 7.52 14.87
CA ASN A 181 -42.33 7.61 16.24
C ASN A 181 -40.83 7.28 16.39
N VAL A 182 -40.32 6.30 15.64
CA VAL A 182 -38.94 5.79 15.81
C VAL A 182 -37.94 6.46 14.88
N ARG A 183 -38.35 6.78 13.64
CA ARG A 183 -37.48 7.47 12.67
C ARG A 183 -37.19 8.92 13.08
N ALA A 184 -38.20 9.62 13.60
CA ALA A 184 -38.06 10.97 14.17
C ALA A 184 -37.11 10.97 15.37
N ASP A 185 -37.22 9.97 16.24
CA ASP A 185 -36.39 9.82 17.44
C ASP A 185 -34.92 9.51 17.16
N ASN A 186 -34.60 8.74 16.11
CA ASN A 186 -33.21 8.38 15.79
C ASN A 186 -32.43 9.58 15.22
N SER A 187 -33.10 10.45 14.46
CA SER A 187 -32.53 11.68 13.90
C SER A 187 -32.14 12.69 14.99
N VAL A 188 -33.02 12.89 15.98
CA VAL A 188 -32.78 13.85 17.07
C VAL A 188 -31.73 13.34 18.07
N LYS A 189 -31.73 12.03 18.38
CA LYS A 189 -30.79 11.43 19.36
C LYS A 189 -29.35 11.35 18.87
N ASN A 190 -29.11 11.13 17.58
CA ASN A 190 -27.75 11.11 17.02
C ASN A 190 -27.12 12.52 16.86
N VAL A 191 -27.93 13.59 16.87
CA VAL A 191 -27.45 14.97 16.69
C VAL A 191 -27.24 15.69 18.02
N SER A 192 -28.06 15.45 19.06
CA SER A 192 -27.93 16.18 20.34
C SER A 192 -27.63 15.31 21.57
N GLY A 193 -27.67 13.98 21.47
CA GLY A 193 -27.49 13.08 22.62
C GLY A 193 -28.54 13.22 23.73
N GLN A 194 -29.54 14.09 23.57
CA GLN A 194 -30.57 14.35 24.56
C GLN A 194 -31.92 13.83 24.06
N THR A 195 -32.49 12.90 24.83
CA THR A 195 -33.74 12.21 24.51
C THR A 195 -34.91 13.05 25.03
N LEU A 196 -35.58 13.82 24.17
CA LEU A 196 -36.75 14.61 24.54
C LEU A 196 -38.04 13.85 24.16
N TRP A 197 -38.60 13.11 25.12
CA TRP A 197 -39.90 12.44 24.96
C TRP A 197 -41.03 13.46 25.09
N LEU A 198 -41.27 14.26 24.05
CA LEU A 198 -42.47 15.08 23.96
C LEU A 198 -43.56 14.30 23.23
N VAL A 199 -44.41 13.63 24.00
CA VAL A 199 -45.69 13.14 23.49
C VAL A 199 -46.61 14.36 23.43
N ASP A 200 -46.82 14.90 22.23
CA ASP A 200 -47.73 16.02 22.01
C ASP A 200 -49.19 15.55 22.13
N ASN A 201 -49.64 15.41 23.38
CA ASN A 201 -51.04 15.25 23.75
C ASN A 201 -51.69 16.61 24.06
N SER A 202 -51.05 17.74 23.73
CA SER A 202 -51.48 19.06 24.21
C SER A 202 -52.63 19.69 23.43
N ARG A 203 -53.11 19.03 22.36
CA ARG A 203 -54.19 19.55 21.50
C ARG A 203 -55.53 18.85 21.71
N THR A 204 -56.00 18.84 22.97
CA THR A 204 -57.43 18.66 23.28
C THR A 204 -57.80 19.58 24.44
N TYR A 205 -58.08 20.84 24.12
CA TYR A 205 -58.98 21.67 24.90
C TYR A 205 -60.08 22.15 23.95
N ASN A 206 -61.32 21.97 24.40
CA ASN A 206 -62.58 22.36 23.76
C ASN A 206 -62.58 23.82 23.30
#